data_AF-A0A832G0Y3-F1
#
_entry.id   AF-A0A832G0Y3-F1
#
_cell.length_a   1.000
_cell.length_b   1.000
_cell.length_c   1.000
_cell.angle_alpha   90.00
_cell.angle_beta   90.00
_cell.angle_gamma   90.00
#
_symmetry.space_group_name_H-M   'P 1'
#
loop_
_entity.id
_entity.type
_entity.pdbx_description
1 polymer ?
#
loop_
_entity_poly.entity_id
_entity_poly.type
_entity_poly.pdbx_seq_one_letter_code
_entity_poly.pdbx_strand_id
1 'polypeptide(L)'
;MIKQKMRGLVSLGLLFFWGVSALSGFILYLAPEGQRSGRAILLFGLTKHDWAGVHTWISFVALGITFIHIIIDWRILVAVIKLLLKGNNK
;
A
#
# COMPACT_ATOMS: atom_id res chain seq x y z
N MET A 1 -1.80 -8.83 -25.58
CA MET A 1 -2.90 -9.05 -24.61
C MET A 1 -2.42 -9.40 -23.19
N ILE A 2 -1.50 -10.36 -23.02
CA ILE A 2 -1.03 -10.83 -21.69
C ILE A 2 -0.48 -9.69 -20.81
N LYS A 3 0.36 -8.82 -21.38
CA LYS A 3 0.93 -7.67 -20.64
C LYS A 3 -0.12 -6.71 -20.07
N GLN A 4 -1.20 -6.43 -20.81
CA GLN A 4 -2.29 -5.56 -20.33
C GLN A 4 -3.08 -6.22 -19.20
N LYS A 5 -3.33 -7.53 -19.29
CA LYS A 5 -4.00 -8.29 -18.21
C LYS A 5 -3.14 -8.31 -16.93
N MET A 6 -1.82 -8.51 -17.06
CA MET A 6 -0.90 -8.47 -15.92
C MET A 6 -0.87 -7.10 -15.24
N ARG A 7 -0.89 -6.01 -16.01
CA ARG A 7 -0.96 -4.65 -15.47
C ARG A 7 -2.23 -4.44 -14.66
N GLY A 8 -3.38 -4.81 -15.21
CA GLY A 8 -4.66 -4.72 -14.50
C GLY A 8 -4.66 -5.54 -13.21
N LEU A 9 -4.13 -6.77 -13.25
CA LEU A 9 -4.04 -7.62 -12.06
C LEU A 9 -3.15 -7.02 -10.98
N VAL A 10 -1.97 -6.51 -11.34
CA VAL A 10 -1.04 -5.86 -10.40
C VAL A 10 -1.66 -4.60 -9.81
N SER A 11 -2.37 -3.78 -10.61
CA SER A 11 -3.07 -2.60 -10.12
C SER A 11 -4.23 -2.93 -9.18
N LEU A 12 -5.01 -3.98 -9.46
CA LEU A 12 -6.06 -4.45 -8.55
C LEU A 12 -5.47 -4.98 -7.24
N GLY A 13 -4.35 -5.73 -7.32
CA GLY A 13 -3.60 -6.16 -6.15
C GLY A 13 -3.13 -4.97 -5.32
N LEU A 14 -2.54 -3.95 -5.95
CA LEU A 14 -2.13 -2.72 -5.26
C LEU A 14 -3.28 -2.04 -4.55
N LEU A 15 -4.42 -1.86 -5.23
CA LEU A 15 -5.60 -1.25 -4.62
C LEU A 15 -6.04 -2.01 -3.36
N PHE A 16 -6.06 -3.33 -3.43
CA PHE A 16 -6.44 -4.18 -2.31
C PHE A 16 -5.42 -4.09 -1.15
N PHE A 17 -4.14 -4.37 -1.40
CA PHE A 17 -3.13 -4.42 -0.34
C PHE A 17 -2.86 -3.04 0.29
N TRP A 18 -2.84 -1.97 -0.51
CA TRP A 18 -2.77 -0.61 0.04
C TRP A 18 -4.05 -0.24 0.80
N GLY A 19 -5.22 -0.68 0.36
CA GLY A 19 -6.47 -0.48 1.09
C GLY A 19 -6.45 -1.13 2.48
N VAL A 20 -5.98 -2.38 2.58
CA VAL A 20 -5.83 -3.09 3.86
C VAL A 20 -4.73 -2.46 4.73
N SER A 21 -3.61 -2.04 4.14
CA SER A 21 -2.55 -1.29 4.86
C SER A 21 -3.09 0.02 5.44
N ALA A 22 -3.83 0.80 4.65
CA ALA A 22 -4.43 2.05 5.08
C ALA A 22 -5.46 1.84 6.21
N LEU A 23 -6.32 0.84 6.08
CA LEU A 23 -7.31 0.50 7.11
C LEU A 23 -6.64 0.09 8.42
N SER A 24 -5.67 -0.82 8.36
CA SER A 24 -4.93 -1.27 9.55
C SER A 24 -4.14 -0.13 10.20
N GLY A 25 -3.53 0.75 9.40
CA GLY A 25 -2.85 1.95 9.89
C GLY A 25 -3.83 2.92 10.57
N PHE A 26 -5.02 3.11 9.99
CA PHE A 26 -6.07 3.94 10.59
C PHE A 26 -6.57 3.37 11.92
N ILE A 27 -6.75 2.04 12.02
CA ILE A 27 -7.12 1.38 13.28
C ILE A 27 -6.04 1.57 14.34
N LEU A 28 -4.76 1.44 13.97
CA LEU A 28 -3.64 1.65 14.89
C LEU A 28 -3.48 3.11 15.32
N TYR A 29 -3.78 4.05 14.42
CA TYR A 29 -3.77 5.48 14.73
C TYR A 29 -4.83 5.85 15.78
N LEU A 30 -6.00 5.21 15.73
CA LEU A 30 -7.06 5.39 16.73
C LEU A 30 -6.87 4.53 17.99
N ALA A 31 -5.91 3.61 17.99
CA ALA A 31 -5.70 2.72 19.12
C ALA A 31 -5.17 3.51 20.33
N PRO A 32 -5.65 3.23 21.55
CA PRO A 32 -5.18 3.93 22.74
C PRO A 32 -3.66 3.81 22.91
N GLU A 33 -3.06 4.82 23.53
CA GLU A 33 -1.62 4.89 23.79
C GLU A 33 -1.28 4.61 25.27
N GLY A 34 -0.01 4.31 25.56
CA GLY A 34 0.48 4.07 26.93
C GLY A 34 0.94 2.63 27.22
N GLN A 35 1.58 2.45 28.38
CA GLN A 35 2.34 1.23 28.77
C GLN A 35 1.54 -0.08 28.79
N ARG A 36 0.20 -0.03 28.83
CA ARG A 36 -0.69 -1.21 28.78
C ARG A 36 -1.54 -1.31 27.52
N SER A 37 -1.37 -0.39 26.56
CA SER A 37 -2.19 -0.32 25.35
C SER A 37 -2.03 -1.51 24.39
N GLY A 38 -0.95 -2.28 24.50
CA GLY A 38 -0.73 -3.47 23.66
C GLY A 38 -1.79 -4.55 23.83
N ARG A 39 -2.50 -4.58 24.98
CA ARG A 39 -3.61 -5.51 25.26
C ARG A 39 -4.99 -4.93 24.95
N ALA A 40 -5.06 -3.69 24.45
CA ALA A 40 -6.32 -3.11 24.05
C ALA A 40 -6.89 -3.93 22.89
N ILE A 41 -8.10 -4.45 23.10
CA ILE A 41 -8.88 -5.09 22.06
C ILE A 41 -9.41 -3.99 21.15
N LEU A 42 -9.11 -4.09 19.86
CA LEU A 42 -9.55 -3.18 18.82
C LEU A 42 -10.65 -3.86 17.99
N LEU A 43 -10.79 -3.44 16.73
CA LEU A 43 -11.71 -4.01 15.77
C LEU A 43 -11.47 -5.53 15.60
N PHE A 44 -12.56 -6.28 15.40
CA PHE A 44 -12.57 -7.74 15.20
C PHE A 44 -11.99 -8.58 16.36
N GLY A 45 -11.93 -8.02 17.57
CA GLY A 45 -11.42 -8.76 18.74
C GLY A 45 -9.90 -8.91 18.75
N LEU A 46 -9.19 -8.29 17.80
CA LEU A 46 -7.75 -8.34 17.68
C LEU A 46 -7.10 -7.29 18.58
N THR A 47 -5.92 -7.60 19.12
CA THR A 47 -5.17 -6.64 19.92
C THR A 47 -4.48 -5.60 19.05
N LYS A 48 -4.03 -4.50 19.66
CA LYS A 48 -3.14 -3.52 19.00
C LYS A 48 -1.89 -4.19 18.41
N HIS A 49 -1.34 -5.20 19.07
CA HIS A 49 -0.18 -5.94 18.58
C HIS A 49 -0.50 -6.73 17.30
N ASP A 50 -1.65 -7.40 17.27
CA ASP A 50 -2.09 -8.17 16.09
C ASP A 50 -2.31 -7.25 14.88
N TRP A 51 -2.98 -6.11 15.09
CA TRP A 51 -3.15 -5.10 14.04
C TRP A 51 -1.82 -4.52 13.54
N ALA A 52 -0.85 -4.32 14.44
CA ALA A 52 0.50 -3.88 14.06
C ALA A 52 1.21 -4.93 13.20
N GLY A 53 1.05 -6.22 13.52
CA GLY A 53 1.54 -7.31 12.70
C GLY A 53 0.90 -7.32 11.31
N VAL A 54 -0.43 -7.23 11.23
CA VAL A 54 -1.17 -7.16 9.95
C VAL A 54 -0.70 -5.96 9.13
N HIS A 55 -0.64 -4.76 9.72
CA HIS A 55 -0.22 -3.55 9.04
C HIS A 55 1.19 -3.70 8.47
N THR A 56 2.13 -4.20 9.27
CA THR A 56 3.54 -4.34 8.87
C THR A 56 3.69 -5.32 7.70
N TRP A 57 3.12 -6.52 7.80
CA TRP A 57 3.26 -7.54 6.76
C TRP A 57 2.53 -7.18 5.47
N ILE A 58 1.31 -6.65 5.56
CA ILE A 58 0.56 -6.20 4.39
C ILE A 58 1.28 -5.03 3.70
N SER A 59 1.90 -4.12 4.46
CA SER A 59 2.66 -3.01 3.89
C SER A 59 3.91 -3.49 3.16
N PHE A 60 4.64 -4.49 3.67
CA PHE A 60 5.76 -5.09 2.94
C PHE A 60 5.31 -5.77 1.64
N VAL A 61 4.19 -6.50 1.66
CA VAL A 61 3.61 -7.10 0.44
C VAL A 61 3.21 -6.00 -0.56
N ALA A 62 2.52 -4.95 -0.09
CA ALA A 62 2.13 -3.81 -0.93
C ALA A 62 3.34 -3.12 -1.58
N LEU A 63 4.42 -2.92 -0.82
CA LEU A 63 5.69 -2.40 -1.33
C LEU A 63 6.28 -3.30 -2.40
N GLY A 64 6.33 -4.62 -2.17
CA GLY A 64 6.80 -5.60 -3.16
C GLY A 64 6.02 -5.53 -4.48
N ILE A 65 4.70 -5.49 -4.40
CA ILE A 65 3.83 -5.36 -5.58
C ILE A 65 4.04 -3.99 -6.26
N THR A 66 4.31 -2.93 -5.49
CA THR A 66 4.58 -1.58 -6.03
C THR A 66 5.86 -1.58 -6.87
N PHE A 67 6.92 -2.26 -6.42
CA PHE A 67 8.13 -2.42 -7.23
C PHE A 67 7.85 -3.17 -8.53
N ILE A 68 7.08 -4.27 -8.47
CA ILE A 68 6.68 -5.02 -9.67
C ILE A 68 5.88 -4.13 -10.63
N HIS A 69 4.94 -3.33 -10.12
CA HIS A 69 4.14 -2.39 -10.91
C HIS A 69 5.02 -1.38 -11.64
N ILE A 70 5.97 -0.75 -10.93
CA ILE A 70 6.92 0.21 -11.51
C ILE A 70 7.76 -0.43 -12.61
N ILE A 71 8.26 -1.66 -12.40
CA ILE A 71 9.07 -2.37 -13.40
C ILE A 71 8.26 -2.64 -14.67
N ILE A 72 7.01 -3.12 -14.53
CA ILE A 72 6.12 -3.41 -15.67
C ILE A 72 5.79 -2.13 -16.45
N ASP A 73 5.63 -1.01 -15.74
CA ASP A 73 5.18 0.28 -16.27
C ASP A 73 6.30 1.29 -16.54
N TRP A 74 7.57 0.88 -16.39
CA TRP A 74 8.75 1.76 -16.43
C TRP A 74 8.79 2.69 -17.65
N ARG A 75 8.52 2.16 -18.85
CA ARG A 75 8.55 2.95 -20.10
C ARG A 75 7.50 4.06 -20.10
N ILE A 76 6.32 3.79 -19.54
CA ILE A 76 5.21 4.76 -19.46
C ILE A 76 5.50 5.78 -18.38
N LEU A 77 6.01 5.35 -17.22
CA LEU A 77 6.43 6.24 -16.15
C LEU A 77 7.45 7.27 -16.63
N VAL A 78 8.51 6.82 -17.32
CA VAL A 78 9.54 7.73 -17.89
C VAL A 78 8.94 8.67 -18.93
N ALA A 79 8.02 8.20 -19.78
CA ALA A 79 7.37 9.05 -20.77
C ALA A 79 6.51 10.15 -20.12
N VAL A 80 5.74 9.80 -19.08
CA VAL A 80 4.93 10.75 -18.29
C VAL A 80 5.83 11.76 -17.58
N ILE A 81 6.89 11.31 -16.92
CA ILE A 81 7.84 12.22 -16.25
C ILE A 81 8.45 13.21 -17.24
N LYS A 82 8.90 12.75 -18.41
CA LYS A 82 9.42 13.63 -19.47
C LYS A 82 8.39 14.66 -19.94
N LEU A 83 7.13 14.24 -20.06
CA LEU A 83 6.03 15.13 -20.45
C LEU A 83 5.76 16.20 -19.38
N LEU A 84 5.71 15.81 -18.09
CA LEU A 84 5.53 16.73 -16.98
C LEU A 84 6.66 17.76 -16.89
N LEU A 85 7.91 17.33 -17.05
CA LEU A 85 9.07 18.23 -17.05
C LEU A 85 9.08 19.19 -18.26
N LYS A 86 8.63 18.74 -19.43
CA LYS A 86 8.54 19.60 -20.62
C LYS A 86 7.41 20.63 -20.50
N GLY A 87 6.30 20.28 -19.85
CA GLY A 87 5.17 21.19 -19.60
C GLY A 87 5.51 22.34 -18.65
N ASN A 88 6.47 22.13 -17.75
CA ASN A 88 6.88 23.12 -16.74
C ASN A 88 7.90 24.16 -17.25
N ASN A 89 8.35 24.03 -18.51
CA ASN A 89 9.32 24.93 -19.16
C ASN A 89 8.66 25.88 -20.18
N LYS A 90 7.37 26.17 -20.04
CA LYS A 90 6.64 27.20 -20.78
C LYS A 90 6.09 28.22 -19.80
#